data_AF-A0ABD5XK10-F1
#
_entry.id   AF-A0ABD5XK10-F1
#
_cell.length_a   1.000
_cell.length_b   1.000
_cell.length_c   1.000
_cell.angle_alpha   90.00
_cell.angle_beta   90.00
_cell.angle_gamma   90.00
#
_symmetry.space_group_name_H-M   'P 1'
#
loop_
_entity.id
_entity.type
_entity.pdbx_description
1 polymer ?
#
loop_
_entity_poly.entity_id
_entity_poly.type
_entity_poly.pdbx_seq_one_letter_code
_entity_poly.pdbx_strand_id
1 'polypeptide(L)'
;MSDDRPFVTEERAVTPVVSTILMVAIVVVLGSVISVAGLGMGSDILSPTPQVSFDYSADYTNGDVIVTQTAGGSLNGDQLRFSGAALEKTTYGDITEWAGKDVKSGDSAAVHVARGETLKLIWQSPNRGNTAIIAEYDVPNDLGPTASIGSVETGWSTYVLGGTMTVKNIQFSQVQDDNVYVVVEAGPYSENIIFSNSGGDLNVDLNGNGGVSGLKKTDPVTVTVYETESKSNVLTTVTEPGIR
;
A
#
# COMPACT_ATOMS: atom_id res chain seq x y z
N MET A 1 -94.15 -41.02 -3.69
CA MET A 1 -93.29 -40.87 -2.51
C MET A 1 -91.97 -40.32 -3.03
N SER A 2 -91.88 -39.00 -3.12
CA SER A 2 -90.71 -38.29 -3.60
C SER A 2 -90.18 -37.48 -2.43
N ASP A 3 -89.02 -37.89 -1.93
CA ASP A 3 -88.25 -37.23 -0.87
C ASP A 3 -87.38 -36.18 -1.58
N ASP A 4 -87.74 -34.91 -1.46
CA ASP A 4 -86.94 -33.79 -1.98
C ASP A 4 -86.36 -33.06 -0.75
N ARG A 5 -85.15 -33.45 -0.37
CA ARG A 5 -84.41 -32.78 0.71
C ARG A 5 -83.57 -31.67 0.08
N PRO A 6 -83.87 -30.39 0.33
CA PRO A 6 -82.93 -29.35 -0.03
C PRO A 6 -81.74 -29.49 0.92
N PHE A 7 -80.56 -29.72 0.36
CA PHE A 7 -79.31 -29.54 1.08
C PHE A 7 -79.28 -28.09 1.55
N VAL A 8 -79.50 -27.87 2.84
CA VAL A 8 -79.27 -26.58 3.49
C VAL A 8 -77.77 -26.34 3.38
N THR A 9 -77.37 -25.56 2.39
CA THR A 9 -76.07 -24.92 2.36
C THR A 9 -76.03 -24.02 3.58
N GLU A 10 -75.34 -24.46 4.64
CA GLU A 10 -74.97 -23.64 5.77
C GLU A 10 -74.08 -22.50 5.26
N GLU A 11 -74.71 -21.45 4.76
CA GLU A 11 -74.08 -20.17 4.52
C GLU A 11 -73.72 -19.64 5.92
N ARG A 12 -72.53 -20.00 6.40
CA ARG A 12 -71.94 -19.42 7.61
C ARG A 12 -71.81 -17.92 7.35
N ALA A 13 -72.86 -17.19 7.70
CA ALA A 13 -72.85 -15.74 7.78
C ALA A 13 -71.73 -15.38 8.76
N VAL A 14 -70.64 -14.88 8.21
CA VAL A 14 -69.52 -14.37 8.99
C VAL A 14 -70.11 -13.29 9.89
N THR A 15 -70.08 -13.51 11.20
CA THR A 15 -70.75 -12.61 12.14
C THR A 15 -70.17 -11.19 11.98
N PRO A 16 -71.00 -10.13 12.08
CA PRO A 16 -70.59 -8.75 11.79
C PRO A 16 -69.29 -8.31 12.48
N VAL A 17 -69.02 -8.88 13.65
CA VAL A 17 -67.82 -8.63 14.46
C VAL A 17 -66.57 -9.25 13.82
N VAL A 18 -66.64 -10.47 13.30
CA VAL A 18 -65.48 -11.14 12.70
C VAL A 18 -65.08 -10.45 11.40
N SER A 19 -66.06 -9.99 10.61
CA SER A 19 -65.81 -9.19 9.41
C SER A 19 -65.13 -7.86 9.72
N THR A 20 -65.49 -7.23 10.85
CA THR A 20 -64.90 -5.95 11.28
C THR A 20 -63.46 -6.12 11.74
N ILE A 21 -63.16 -7.14 12.54
CA ILE A 21 -61.79 -7.43 13.00
C ILE A 21 -60.89 -7.74 11.81
N LEU A 22 -61.38 -8.54 10.85
CA LEU A 22 -60.64 -8.90 9.65
C LEU A 22 -60.32 -7.66 8.78
N MET A 23 -61.29 -6.77 8.58
CA MET A 23 -61.11 -5.54 7.82
C MET A 23 -60.06 -4.63 8.47
N VAL A 24 -60.17 -4.40 9.78
CA VAL A 24 -59.21 -3.55 10.51
C VAL A 24 -57.82 -4.14 10.46
N ALA A 25 -57.68 -5.46 10.64
CA ALA A 25 -56.38 -6.13 10.58
C ALA A 25 -55.66 -5.90 9.23
N ILE A 26 -56.36 -6.06 8.11
CA ILE A 26 -55.78 -5.86 6.78
C ILE A 26 -55.39 -4.38 6.56
N VAL A 27 -56.26 -3.44 6.96
CA VAL A 27 -55.97 -2.00 6.83
C VAL A 27 -54.76 -1.59 7.68
N VAL A 28 -54.58 -2.16 8.87
CA VAL A 28 -53.42 -1.88 9.73
C VAL A 28 -52.13 -2.42 9.11
N VAL A 29 -52.15 -3.64 8.57
CA VAL A 29 -50.98 -4.22 7.89
C VAL A 29 -50.63 -3.42 6.64
N LEU A 30 -51.62 -3.13 5.78
CA LEU A 30 -51.41 -2.33 4.57
C LEU A 30 -50.95 -0.91 4.89
N GLY A 31 -51.55 -0.28 5.91
CA GLY A 31 -51.16 1.04 6.39
C GLY A 31 -49.72 1.07 6.90
N SER A 32 -49.30 0.06 7.66
CA SER A 32 -47.91 -0.06 8.12
C SER A 32 -46.93 -0.27 6.97
N VAL A 33 -47.25 -1.14 6.00
CA VAL A 33 -46.39 -1.40 4.83
C VAL A 33 -46.25 -0.16 3.94
N ILE A 34 -47.36 0.55 3.68
CA ILE A 34 -47.35 1.80 2.91
C ILE A 34 -46.68 2.92 3.70
N SER A 35 -46.81 2.95 5.03
CA SER A 35 -46.09 3.91 5.87
C SER A 35 -44.59 3.67 5.83
N VAL A 36 -44.11 2.42 5.88
CA VAL A 36 -42.69 2.11 5.79
C VAL A 36 -42.14 2.36 4.38
N ALA A 37 -42.89 1.97 3.34
CA ALA A 37 -42.51 2.21 1.95
C ALA A 37 -42.60 3.70 1.55
N GLY A 38 -43.59 4.44 2.07
CA GLY A 38 -43.86 5.84 1.76
C GLY A 38 -43.03 6.84 2.58
N LEU A 39 -42.59 6.46 3.79
CA LEU A 39 -41.64 7.26 4.56
C LEU A 39 -40.19 7.09 4.07
N GLY A 40 -39.90 6.14 3.19
CA GLY A 40 -38.54 5.92 2.66
C GLY A 40 -37.48 5.61 3.74
N MET A 41 -37.91 5.29 4.97
CA MET A 41 -37.04 5.03 6.11
C MET A 41 -36.57 3.57 6.11
N GLY A 42 -35.97 3.15 4.99
CA GLY A 42 -35.44 1.80 4.79
C GLY A 42 -34.04 1.74 4.16
N SER A 43 -33.53 2.80 3.51
CA SER A 43 -32.22 2.70 2.84
C SER A 43 -31.37 3.98 2.75
N ASP A 44 -31.92 5.21 2.84
CA ASP A 44 -31.17 6.38 2.34
C ASP A 44 -31.15 7.62 3.28
N ILE A 45 -31.18 7.42 4.60
CA ILE A 45 -30.81 8.49 5.56
C ILE A 45 -29.28 8.66 5.67
N LEU A 46 -28.53 7.71 5.10
CA LEU A 46 -27.08 7.77 4.95
C LEU A 46 -26.81 8.14 3.48
N SER A 47 -26.08 9.22 3.22
CA SER A 47 -25.61 9.50 1.85
C SER A 47 -24.94 8.25 1.27
N PRO A 48 -25.32 7.80 0.06
CA PRO A 48 -24.81 6.55 -0.50
C PRO A 48 -23.28 6.61 -0.55
N THR A 49 -22.63 5.54 -0.09
CA THR A 49 -21.17 5.44 -0.12
C THR A 49 -20.71 5.51 -1.57
N PRO A 50 -19.74 6.38 -1.90
CA PRO A 50 -19.28 6.50 -3.28
C PRO A 50 -18.72 5.19 -3.81
N GLN A 51 -19.08 4.87 -5.05
CA GLN A 51 -18.55 3.72 -5.79
C GLN A 51 -17.39 4.20 -6.67
N VAL A 52 -16.17 4.00 -6.19
CA VAL A 52 -14.92 4.36 -6.87
C VAL A 52 -13.91 3.21 -6.75
N SER A 53 -12.91 3.21 -7.61
CA SER A 53 -11.82 2.22 -7.57
C SER A 53 -10.47 2.91 -7.56
N PHE A 54 -9.52 2.31 -6.86
CA PHE A 54 -8.16 2.81 -6.72
C PHE A 54 -7.14 1.74 -7.10
N ASP A 55 -6.02 2.20 -7.63
CA ASP A 55 -4.84 1.40 -7.90
C ASP A 55 -3.68 1.90 -7.04
N TYR A 56 -2.73 1.01 -6.76
CA TYR A 56 -1.66 1.22 -5.79
C TYR A 56 -0.31 0.89 -6.42
N SER A 57 0.57 1.88 -6.44
CA SER A 57 1.97 1.70 -6.83
C SER A 57 2.84 2.06 -5.65
N ALA A 58 3.68 1.14 -5.20
CA ALA A 58 4.57 1.40 -4.09
C ALA A 58 5.95 1.86 -4.55
N ASP A 59 6.45 2.94 -3.96
CA ASP A 59 7.85 3.36 -4.05
C ASP A 59 8.54 3.09 -2.72
N TYR A 60 9.07 1.88 -2.63
CA TYR A 60 9.67 1.34 -1.42
C TYR A 60 11.02 1.96 -1.06
N THR A 61 11.63 2.71 -1.97
CA THR A 61 12.86 3.49 -1.72
C THR A 61 12.59 4.57 -0.66
N ASN A 62 11.40 5.19 -0.75
CA ASN A 62 11.00 6.28 0.12
C ASN A 62 9.97 5.86 1.18
N GLY A 63 9.46 4.63 1.12
CA GLY A 63 8.42 4.13 2.02
C GLY A 63 7.02 4.66 1.68
N ASP A 64 6.82 5.06 0.43
CA ASP A 64 5.57 5.64 -0.06
C ASP A 64 4.71 4.62 -0.80
N VAL A 65 3.39 4.76 -0.64
CA VAL A 65 2.40 4.16 -1.54
C VAL A 65 1.69 5.27 -2.28
N ILE A 66 1.70 5.20 -3.61
CA ILE A 66 0.98 6.09 -4.51
C ILE A 66 -0.39 5.48 -4.76
N VAL A 67 -1.43 6.17 -4.29
CA VAL A 67 -2.83 5.79 -4.44
C VAL A 67 -3.43 6.58 -5.58
N THR A 68 -3.92 5.91 -6.62
CA THR A 68 -4.46 6.55 -7.84
C THR A 68 -5.91 6.16 -8.05
N GLN A 69 -6.81 7.12 -8.23
CA GLN A 69 -8.19 6.78 -8.61
C GLN A 69 -8.21 6.29 -10.07
N THR A 70 -8.84 5.15 -10.33
CA THR A 70 -8.89 4.55 -11.67
C THR A 70 -10.28 4.52 -12.28
N ALA A 71 -11.33 4.56 -11.47
CA ALA A 71 -12.71 4.54 -11.94
C ALA A 71 -13.69 5.17 -10.94
N GLY A 72 -14.90 5.47 -11.43
CA GLY A 72 -16.02 5.97 -10.64
C GLY A 72 -16.25 7.47 -10.75
N GLY A 73 -17.09 7.99 -9.85
CA GLY A 73 -17.45 9.40 -9.79
C GLY A 73 -16.36 10.30 -9.18
N SER A 74 -16.58 11.61 -9.28
CA SER A 74 -15.73 12.62 -8.64
C SER A 74 -15.94 12.61 -7.12
N LEU A 75 -14.86 12.72 -6.35
CA LEU A 75 -14.91 12.80 -4.88
C LEU A 75 -14.26 14.07 -4.37
N ASN A 76 -14.89 14.74 -3.42
CA ASN A 76 -14.24 15.87 -2.77
C ASN A 76 -13.11 15.34 -1.85
N GLY A 77 -11.88 15.79 -2.09
CA GLY A 77 -10.71 15.33 -1.35
C GLY A 77 -10.73 15.68 0.13
N ASP A 78 -11.46 16.73 0.53
CA ASP A 78 -11.63 17.11 1.94
C ASP A 78 -12.48 16.11 2.73
N GLN A 79 -13.16 15.19 2.04
CA GLN A 79 -13.93 14.10 2.62
C GLN A 79 -13.11 12.83 2.82
N LEU A 80 -11.85 12.83 2.41
CA LEU A 80 -10.98 11.67 2.40
C LEU A 80 -9.89 11.80 3.45
N ARG A 81 -9.54 10.66 4.06
CA ARG A 81 -8.35 10.53 4.92
C ARG A 81 -7.79 9.12 4.83
N PHE A 82 -6.49 8.98 5.07
CA PHE A 82 -5.89 7.66 5.21
C PHE A 82 -5.99 7.13 6.65
N SER A 83 -5.87 5.82 6.82
CA SER A 83 -5.85 5.13 8.11
C SER A 83 -5.18 3.75 7.99
N GLY A 84 -5.07 3.04 9.11
CA GLY A 84 -4.32 1.78 9.20
C GLY A 84 -2.84 2.05 9.08
N ALA A 85 -2.20 1.50 8.03
CA ALA A 85 -0.78 1.64 7.76
C ALA A 85 -0.30 3.09 7.56
N ALA A 86 -1.18 4.06 7.32
CA ALA A 86 -0.77 5.45 7.05
C ALA A 86 -0.12 6.13 8.26
N LEU A 87 1.09 6.67 8.06
CA LEU A 87 1.83 7.43 9.06
C LEU A 87 1.51 8.94 9.04
N GLU A 88 0.86 9.39 7.96
CA GLU A 88 0.49 10.79 7.73
C GLU A 88 -0.87 10.90 7.02
N LYS A 89 -1.36 12.14 6.84
CA LYS A 89 -2.60 12.42 6.11
C LYS A 89 -3.83 11.67 6.66
N THR A 90 -3.87 11.55 7.99
CA THR A 90 -4.87 10.78 8.75
C THR A 90 -6.08 11.59 9.21
N THR A 91 -6.13 12.88 8.88
CA THR A 91 -7.29 13.78 9.07
C THR A 91 -7.98 14.05 7.75
N TYR A 92 -9.28 14.30 7.80
CA TYR A 92 -10.05 14.74 6.63
C TYR A 92 -9.54 16.09 6.11
N GLY A 93 -9.21 16.17 4.82
CA GLY A 93 -8.66 17.36 4.18
C GLY A 93 -7.14 17.53 4.28
N ASP A 94 -6.43 16.59 4.92
CA ASP A 94 -4.97 16.66 5.04
C ASP A 94 -4.23 15.98 3.88
N ILE A 95 -4.93 15.30 2.97
CA ILE A 95 -4.31 14.74 1.76
C ILE A 95 -3.97 15.89 0.82
N THR A 96 -2.76 16.42 0.94
CA THR A 96 -2.33 17.67 0.30
C THR A 96 -2.52 17.69 -1.22
N GLU A 97 -2.36 16.56 -1.89
CA GLU A 97 -2.58 16.43 -3.33
C GLU A 97 -4.05 16.56 -3.73
N TRP A 98 -4.97 16.28 -2.81
CA TRP A 98 -6.42 16.25 -3.01
C TRP A 98 -7.18 17.33 -2.24
N ALA A 99 -6.52 18.05 -1.33
CA ALA A 99 -7.12 19.09 -0.50
C ALA A 99 -7.72 20.21 -1.36
N GLY A 100 -8.97 20.57 -1.07
CA GLY A 100 -9.72 21.63 -1.75
C GLY A 100 -10.09 21.34 -3.20
N LYS A 101 -9.90 20.10 -3.70
CA LYS A 101 -10.26 19.72 -5.07
C LYS A 101 -11.11 18.46 -5.11
N ASP A 102 -11.70 18.27 -6.28
CA ASP A 102 -12.41 17.07 -6.67
C ASP A 102 -11.43 16.05 -7.28
N VAL A 103 -11.25 14.92 -6.62
CA VAL A 103 -10.48 13.76 -7.06
C VAL A 103 -11.24 13.03 -8.15
N LYS A 104 -10.56 12.76 -9.28
CA LYS A 104 -11.11 12.08 -10.46
C LYS A 104 -10.17 10.98 -10.91
N SER A 105 -10.65 10.16 -11.84
CA SER A 105 -9.81 9.15 -12.50
C SER A 105 -8.51 9.75 -13.04
N GLY A 106 -7.38 9.16 -12.66
CA GLY A 106 -6.03 9.61 -12.99
C GLY A 106 -5.37 10.49 -11.92
N ASP A 107 -6.12 11.00 -10.94
CA ASP A 107 -5.53 11.73 -9.82
C ASP A 107 -4.88 10.77 -8.82
N SER A 108 -3.69 11.14 -8.34
CA SER A 108 -2.90 10.36 -7.40
C SER A 108 -2.55 11.17 -6.15
N ALA A 109 -2.32 10.47 -5.04
CA ALA A 109 -1.71 11.00 -3.82
C ALA A 109 -0.68 10.01 -3.30
N ALA A 110 0.44 10.49 -2.76
CA ALA A 110 1.40 9.65 -2.06
C ALA A 110 1.05 9.59 -0.57
N VAL A 111 1.41 8.52 0.12
CA VAL A 111 1.30 8.42 1.57
C VAL A 111 2.42 7.55 2.12
N HIS A 112 3.13 8.06 3.14
CA HIS A 112 4.07 7.26 3.90
C HIS A 112 3.35 6.20 4.73
N VAL A 113 3.80 4.94 4.65
CA VAL A 113 3.12 3.81 5.29
C VAL A 113 4.03 2.94 6.18
N ALA A 114 3.46 2.44 7.26
CA ALA A 114 3.98 1.31 8.03
C ALA A 114 3.84 0.02 7.22
N ARG A 115 4.90 -0.79 7.20
CA ARG A 115 4.93 -2.06 6.47
C ARG A 115 4.23 -3.15 7.26
N GLY A 116 3.64 -4.12 6.56
CA GLY A 116 2.96 -5.27 7.19
C GLY A 116 1.57 -4.96 7.75
N GLU A 117 1.05 -3.78 7.47
CA GLU A 117 -0.30 -3.36 7.86
C GLU A 117 -1.14 -3.04 6.61
N THR A 118 -2.46 -2.96 6.78
CA THR A 118 -3.37 -2.58 5.71
C THR A 118 -3.54 -1.06 5.68
N LEU A 119 -3.19 -0.43 4.56
CA LEU A 119 -3.54 0.95 4.25
C LEU A 119 -5.03 1.04 3.91
N LYS A 120 -5.74 1.99 4.51
CA LYS A 120 -7.17 2.22 4.27
C LYS A 120 -7.42 3.66 3.82
N LEU A 121 -8.28 3.83 2.82
CA LEU A 121 -8.84 5.13 2.45
C LEU A 121 -10.27 5.22 2.98
N ILE A 122 -10.52 6.21 3.84
CA ILE A 122 -11.81 6.42 4.50
C ILE A 122 -12.45 7.67 3.93
N TRP A 123 -13.70 7.54 3.51
CA TRP A 123 -14.57 8.64 3.13
C TRP A 123 -15.53 9.00 4.25
N GLN A 124 -15.88 10.29 4.35
CA GLN A 124 -16.93 10.80 5.22
C GLN A 124 -17.99 11.56 4.42
N SER A 125 -19.26 11.34 4.75
CA SER A 125 -20.37 12.06 4.12
C SER A 125 -20.28 13.58 4.36
N PRO A 126 -20.82 14.44 3.47
CA PRO A 126 -20.70 15.90 3.61
C PRO A 126 -21.30 16.42 4.92
N ASN A 127 -22.34 15.75 5.42
CA ASN A 127 -23.00 16.04 6.69
C ASN A 127 -22.32 15.39 7.92
N ARG A 128 -21.17 14.73 7.74
CA ARG A 128 -20.38 14.04 8.77
C ARG A 128 -21.11 12.94 9.56
N GLY A 129 -22.29 12.54 9.10
CA GLY A 129 -23.13 11.53 9.76
C GLY A 129 -22.79 10.09 9.38
N ASN A 130 -21.99 9.88 8.34
CA ASN A 130 -21.61 8.55 7.85
C ASN A 130 -20.13 8.50 7.44
N THR A 131 -19.49 7.35 7.64
CA THR A 131 -18.12 7.10 7.17
C THR A 131 -18.02 5.70 6.59
N ALA A 132 -17.22 5.51 5.55
CA ALA A 132 -17.01 4.22 4.93
C ALA A 132 -15.55 4.04 4.50
N ILE A 133 -15.05 2.82 4.58
CA ILE A 133 -13.80 2.44 3.93
C ILE A 133 -14.13 2.22 2.45
N ILE A 134 -13.45 2.97 1.58
CA ILE A 134 -13.72 2.94 0.13
C ILE A 134 -12.57 2.28 -0.66
N ALA A 135 -11.43 2.06 -0.01
CA ALA A 135 -10.29 1.39 -0.60
C ALA A 135 -9.39 0.81 0.50
N GLU A 136 -8.82 -0.36 0.24
CA GLU A 136 -7.86 -1.04 1.13
C GLU A 136 -6.69 -1.58 0.30
N TYR A 137 -5.50 -1.56 0.88
CA TYR A 137 -4.29 -2.08 0.29
C TYR A 137 -3.40 -2.69 1.36
N ASP A 138 -3.06 -3.97 1.23
CA ASP A 138 -2.15 -4.64 2.15
C ASP A 138 -0.71 -4.26 1.81
N VAL A 139 -0.06 -3.53 2.72
CA VAL A 139 1.33 -3.11 2.54
C VAL A 139 2.21 -4.31 2.87
N PRO A 140 2.99 -4.85 1.91
CA PRO A 140 3.86 -5.99 2.17
C PRO A 140 4.83 -5.69 3.33
N ASN A 141 4.98 -6.65 4.25
CA ASN A 141 6.04 -6.63 5.26
C ASN A 141 7.38 -7.15 4.71
N ASP A 142 7.29 -7.94 3.64
CA ASP A 142 8.38 -8.45 2.83
C ASP A 142 8.52 -7.54 1.62
N LEU A 143 9.48 -6.64 1.73
CA LEU A 143 10.10 -6.08 0.54
C LEU A 143 11.43 -6.76 0.53
N GLY A 144 11.65 -7.61 -0.47
CA GLY A 144 12.88 -8.34 -0.63
C GLY A 144 14.12 -7.50 -0.27
N PRO A 145 15.20 -8.15 0.16
CA PRO A 145 16.29 -7.53 0.90
C PRO A 145 16.74 -6.20 0.30
N THR A 146 16.98 -5.21 1.16
CA THR A 146 17.50 -3.89 0.74
C THR A 146 18.87 -3.62 1.33
N ALA A 147 19.65 -2.77 0.66
CA ALA A 147 20.96 -2.35 1.12
C ALA A 147 21.22 -0.86 0.83
N SER A 148 22.04 -0.22 1.67
CA SER A 148 22.57 1.12 1.41
C SER A 148 24.06 1.19 1.74
N ILE A 149 24.76 2.11 1.06
CA ILE A 149 26.16 2.44 1.31
C ILE A 149 26.21 3.93 1.66
N GLY A 150 26.84 4.29 2.78
CA GLY A 150 26.98 5.69 3.16
C GLY A 150 28.04 6.43 2.35
N SER A 151 29.24 5.87 2.25
CA SER A 151 30.31 6.41 1.41
C SER A 151 31.30 5.33 1.00
N VAL A 152 32.02 5.59 -0.10
CA VAL A 152 33.20 4.84 -0.50
C VAL A 152 34.37 5.81 -0.44
N GLU A 153 35.38 5.49 0.36
CA GLU A 153 36.57 6.32 0.53
C GLU A 153 37.80 5.53 0.07
N THR A 154 38.61 6.13 -0.77
CA THR A 154 39.88 5.54 -1.20
C THR A 154 41.06 6.22 -0.53
N GLY A 155 41.85 5.45 0.21
CA GLY A 155 43.06 5.86 0.91
C GLY A 155 44.29 5.84 0.01
N TRP A 156 44.21 6.40 -1.19
CA TRP A 156 45.35 6.49 -2.09
C TRP A 156 46.43 7.37 -1.46
N SER A 157 47.62 6.80 -1.18
CA SER A 157 48.78 7.58 -0.77
C SER A 157 49.71 7.81 -1.96
N THR A 158 50.12 9.07 -2.20
CA THR A 158 51.06 9.43 -3.27
C THR A 158 52.48 8.89 -3.05
N TYR A 159 52.75 8.29 -1.88
CA TYR A 159 54.09 7.90 -1.45
C TYR A 159 54.29 6.38 -1.27
N VAL A 160 53.24 5.58 -1.34
CA VAL A 160 53.32 4.11 -1.18
C VAL A 160 52.63 3.43 -2.35
N LEU A 161 53.25 2.38 -2.88
CA LEU A 161 52.57 1.42 -3.75
C LEU A 161 51.49 0.73 -2.90
N GLY A 162 50.25 1.20 -2.99
CA GLY A 162 49.12 0.63 -2.24
C GLY A 162 48.03 1.66 -2.00
N GLY A 163 46.79 1.27 -2.27
CA GLY A 163 45.59 2.05 -1.98
C GLY A 163 44.60 1.13 -1.27
N THR A 164 44.32 1.41 -0.01
CA THR A 164 43.22 0.77 0.72
C THR A 164 41.93 1.50 0.39
N MET A 165 40.82 0.78 0.26
CA MET A 165 39.49 1.37 0.16
C MET A 165 38.68 1.02 1.40
N THR A 166 37.96 2.00 1.93
CA THR A 166 36.99 1.80 3.01
C THR A 166 35.61 2.11 2.46
N VAL A 167 34.73 1.11 2.50
CA VAL A 167 33.29 1.29 2.24
C VAL A 167 32.62 1.47 3.60
N LYS A 168 32.07 2.65 3.87
CA LYS A 168 31.50 3.01 5.17
C LYS A 168 29.99 2.88 5.22
N ASN A 169 29.50 2.59 6.42
CA ASN A 169 28.09 2.57 6.78
C ASN A 169 27.25 1.70 5.82
N ILE A 170 27.71 0.49 5.54
CA ILE A 170 26.90 -0.47 4.79
C ILE A 170 25.76 -0.91 5.71
N GLN A 171 24.51 -0.73 5.29
CA GLN A 171 23.34 -1.13 6.06
C GLN A 171 22.51 -2.08 5.22
N PHE A 172 21.91 -3.08 5.90
CA PHE A 172 21.08 -4.09 5.28
C PHE A 172 19.75 -4.20 6.00
N SER A 173 18.70 -4.54 5.27
CA SER A 173 17.39 -4.84 5.83
C SER A 173 16.82 -6.07 5.16
N GLN A 174 16.22 -6.96 5.96
CA GLN A 174 15.51 -8.15 5.50
C GLN A 174 16.36 -9.15 4.69
N VAL A 175 17.68 -9.22 4.94
CA VAL A 175 18.58 -10.23 4.36
C VAL A 175 18.52 -11.51 5.21
N GLN A 176 18.23 -12.65 4.58
CA GLN A 176 18.41 -13.96 5.21
C GLN A 176 19.91 -14.30 5.25
N ASP A 177 20.41 -14.71 6.41
CA ASP A 177 21.76 -15.24 6.66
C ASP A 177 22.94 -14.25 6.75
N ASP A 178 22.71 -12.95 6.94
CA ASP A 178 23.75 -11.94 7.26
C ASP A 178 24.93 -11.88 6.26
N ASN A 179 24.81 -12.49 5.08
CA ASN A 179 25.86 -12.55 4.08
C ASN A 179 25.41 -11.85 2.81
N VAL A 180 25.76 -10.58 2.68
CA VAL A 180 25.55 -9.82 1.44
C VAL A 180 26.84 -9.77 0.65
N TYR A 181 26.73 -9.91 -0.67
CA TYR A 181 27.89 -9.99 -1.55
C TYR A 181 28.24 -8.61 -2.07
N VAL A 182 29.30 -8.05 -1.50
CA VAL A 182 29.88 -6.80 -1.95
C VAL A 182 30.92 -7.12 -3.01
N VAL A 183 30.63 -6.71 -4.24
CA VAL A 183 31.52 -6.86 -5.38
C VAL A 183 32.17 -5.52 -5.65
N VAL A 184 33.49 -5.50 -5.58
CA VAL A 184 34.29 -4.34 -5.94
C VAL A 184 34.83 -4.57 -7.35
N GLU A 185 34.43 -3.69 -8.27
CA GLU A 185 34.88 -3.65 -9.65
C GLU A 185 35.75 -2.42 -9.84
N ALA A 186 36.97 -2.62 -10.35
CA ALA A 186 37.89 -1.55 -10.60
C ALA A 186 38.13 -1.47 -12.11
N GLY A 187 37.74 -0.38 -12.76
CA GLY A 187 37.95 -0.25 -14.21
C GLY A 187 39.44 -0.18 -14.55
N PRO A 188 39.92 -0.58 -15.75
CA PRO A 188 39.32 -1.44 -16.79
C PRO A 188 39.59 -2.95 -16.55
N TYR A 189 39.77 -3.36 -15.29
CA TYR A 189 40.19 -4.71 -14.95
C TYR A 189 38.99 -5.65 -14.86
N SER A 190 39.19 -6.91 -15.21
CA SER A 190 38.15 -7.95 -15.15
C SER A 190 38.14 -8.72 -13.82
N GLU A 191 38.95 -8.28 -12.86
CA GLU A 191 39.08 -8.89 -11.54
C GLU A 191 38.08 -8.23 -10.59
N ASN A 192 37.21 -9.05 -10.00
CA ASN A 192 36.25 -8.61 -9.00
C ASN A 192 36.69 -9.12 -7.64
N ILE A 193 36.66 -8.26 -6.63
CA ILE A 193 36.86 -8.67 -5.25
C ILE A 193 35.49 -8.86 -4.60
N ILE A 194 35.23 -10.03 -4.03
CA ILE A 194 33.92 -10.39 -3.47
C ILE A 194 34.07 -10.59 -1.96
N PHE A 195 33.20 -9.94 -1.20
CA PHE A 195 33.13 -10.06 0.25
C PHE A 195 31.72 -10.44 0.70
N SER A 196 31.61 -11.30 1.71
CA SER A 196 30.39 -11.45 2.51
C SER A 196 30.43 -10.43 3.66
N ASN A 197 29.40 -9.61 3.80
CA ASN A 197 29.26 -8.66 4.91
C ASN A 197 27.86 -8.69 5.52
N SER A 198 27.77 -8.55 6.84
CA SER A 198 26.54 -8.46 7.64
C SER A 198 26.18 -7.03 8.05
N GLY A 199 26.96 -6.03 7.61
CA GLY A 199 26.72 -4.60 7.80
C GLY A 199 27.89 -3.89 8.47
N GLY A 200 27.83 -2.57 8.57
CA GLY A 200 28.90 -1.73 9.09
C GLY A 200 29.96 -1.37 8.04
N ASP A 201 31.17 -1.06 8.51
CA ASP A 201 32.27 -0.64 7.64
C ASP A 201 33.02 -1.86 7.08
N LEU A 202 33.29 -1.85 5.77
CA LEU A 202 34.09 -2.84 5.08
C LEU A 202 35.41 -2.21 4.63
N ASN A 203 36.53 -2.76 5.11
CA ASN A 203 37.86 -2.38 4.66
C ASN A 203 38.38 -3.37 3.62
N VAL A 204 38.73 -2.86 2.45
CA VAL A 204 39.18 -3.62 1.29
C VAL A 204 40.59 -3.18 0.93
N ASP A 205 41.53 -4.12 0.92
CA ASP A 205 42.83 -3.89 0.31
C ASP A 205 42.77 -4.21 -1.19
N LEU A 206 42.78 -3.16 -2.02
CA LEU A 206 42.63 -3.30 -3.47
C LEU A 206 43.89 -3.83 -4.16
N ASN A 207 45.06 -3.79 -3.51
CA ASN A 207 46.34 -4.20 -4.10
C ASN A 207 47.03 -5.32 -3.30
N GLY A 208 46.36 -5.84 -2.27
CA GLY A 208 46.82 -6.96 -1.46
C GLY A 208 46.70 -8.30 -2.19
N ASN A 209 46.96 -9.38 -1.44
CA ASN A 209 46.78 -10.74 -1.96
C ASN A 209 45.29 -10.99 -2.27
N GLY A 210 44.93 -11.17 -3.55
CA GLY A 210 43.55 -11.25 -4.02
C GLY A 210 42.92 -9.91 -4.42
N GLY A 211 43.71 -8.83 -4.44
CA GLY A 211 43.33 -7.52 -4.99
C GLY A 211 43.44 -7.45 -6.52
N VAL A 212 43.17 -6.27 -7.09
CA VAL A 212 43.19 -6.01 -8.52
C VAL A 212 44.58 -5.54 -8.97
N SER A 213 45.28 -6.38 -9.72
CA SER A 213 46.65 -6.07 -10.14
C SER A 213 46.71 -4.90 -11.14
N GLY A 214 47.51 -3.88 -10.83
CA GLY A 214 47.79 -2.75 -11.72
C GLY A 214 46.85 -1.56 -11.58
N LEU A 215 45.89 -1.63 -10.65
CA LEU A 215 44.94 -0.57 -10.37
C LEU A 215 45.62 0.76 -10.04
N LYS A 216 45.15 1.85 -10.67
CA LYS A 216 45.71 3.20 -10.50
C LYS A 216 44.76 4.09 -9.73
N LYS A 217 45.30 5.12 -9.07
CA LYS A 217 44.49 6.16 -8.40
C LYS A 217 43.47 6.84 -9.33
N THR A 218 43.74 6.87 -10.64
CA THR A 218 42.90 7.51 -11.66
C THR A 218 41.75 6.62 -12.12
N ASP A 219 41.76 5.35 -11.73
CA ASP A 219 40.78 4.36 -12.15
C ASP A 219 39.56 4.43 -11.21
N PRO A 220 38.33 4.44 -11.74
CA PRO A 220 37.13 4.43 -10.91
C PRO A 220 36.95 3.07 -10.24
N VAL A 221 36.38 3.09 -9.04
CA VAL A 221 36.03 1.89 -8.29
C VAL A 221 34.53 1.88 -8.04
N THR A 222 33.87 0.84 -8.52
CA THR A 222 32.44 0.61 -8.33
C THR A 222 32.24 -0.48 -7.30
N VAL A 223 31.41 -0.19 -6.30
CA VAL A 223 30.98 -1.13 -5.27
C VAL A 223 29.52 -1.44 -5.52
N THR A 224 29.22 -2.70 -5.82
CA THR A 224 27.86 -3.19 -6.00
C THR A 224 27.55 -4.24 -4.96
N VAL A 225 26.34 -4.13 -4.40
CA VAL A 225 25.83 -5.02 -3.38
C VAL A 225 24.77 -5.91 -4.00
N TYR A 226 24.92 -7.22 -3.84
CA TYR A 226 24.00 -8.23 -4.37
C TYR A 226 23.34 -9.03 -3.27
N GLU A 227 22.12 -9.48 -3.55
CA GLU A 227 21.34 -10.35 -2.67
C GLU A 227 21.99 -11.73 -2.49
N THR A 228 22.62 -12.30 -3.52
CA THR A 228 23.18 -13.66 -3.48
C THR A 228 24.60 -13.77 -4.06
N GLU A 229 25.29 -14.88 -3.76
CA GLU A 229 26.60 -15.25 -4.33
C GLU A 229 26.64 -15.22 -5.84
N SER A 230 25.51 -15.56 -6.46
CA SER A 230 25.39 -15.63 -7.91
C SER A 230 25.39 -14.26 -8.57
N LYS A 231 25.53 -13.16 -7.80
CA LYS A 231 25.37 -11.77 -8.23
C LYS A 231 23.98 -11.54 -8.85
N SER A 232 22.99 -12.28 -8.39
CA SER A 232 21.60 -12.04 -8.74
C SER A 232 21.07 -10.87 -7.92
N ASN A 233 20.31 -9.99 -8.56
CA ASN A 233 19.59 -8.88 -7.94
C ASN A 233 20.50 -7.84 -7.25
N VAL A 234 20.63 -6.68 -7.89
CA VAL A 234 21.45 -5.57 -7.38
C VAL A 234 20.64 -4.79 -6.35
N LEU A 235 21.15 -4.71 -5.12
CA LEU A 235 20.52 -3.99 -4.02
C LEU A 235 20.93 -2.51 -3.99
N THR A 236 22.21 -2.22 -4.22
CA THR A 236 22.72 -0.85 -4.36
C THR A 236 24.07 -0.84 -5.08
N THR A 237 24.40 0.30 -5.69
CA THR A 237 25.68 0.53 -6.37
C THR A 237 26.18 1.93 -6.06
N VAL A 238 27.45 2.03 -5.66
CA VAL A 238 28.16 3.30 -5.49
C VAL A 238 29.45 3.26 -6.29
N THR A 239 29.76 4.35 -7.00
CA THR A 239 31.03 4.47 -7.72
C THR A 239 31.81 5.64 -7.17
N GLU A 240 33.04 5.36 -6.73
CA GLU A 240 34.01 6.37 -6.38
C GLU A 240 34.87 6.68 -7.62
N PRO A 241 34.84 7.94 -8.13
CA PRO A 241 35.65 8.31 -9.28
C PRO A 241 37.14 8.30 -8.93
N GLY A 242 37.97 7.93 -9.90
CA GLY A 242 39.41 8.01 -9.74
C GLY A 242 39.91 9.45 -9.54
N ILE A 243 40.96 9.60 -8.75
CA ILE A 243 41.63 10.87 -8.46
C ILE A 243 42.61 11.21 -9.58
N ARG A 244 42.35 12.33 -10.28
CA ARG A 244 43.27 12.91 -11.28
C ARG A 244 44.59 13.34 -10.66
#